data_AF-W9DVV8-F1
#
_entry.id   AF-W9DVV8-F1
#
_cell.length_a   1.000
_cell.length_b   1.000
_cell.length_c   1.000
_cell.angle_alpha   90.00
_cell.angle_beta   90.00
_cell.angle_gamma   90.00
#
_symmetry.space_group_name_H-M   'P 1'
#
loop_
_entity.id
_entity.type
_entity.pdbx_description
1 polymer ?
#
loop_
_entity_poly.entity_id
_entity_poly.type
_entity_poly.pdbx_seq_one_letter_code
_entity_poly.pdbx_strand_id
1 'polypeptide(L)'
;MNEYFQPAWSISIYTAYIPTSMNDTPIQSEEDLYNRINEYRKTLRTGALTSLDVQSFIETQSTDLLPDIVLKHIILGNACGWGSYDIACEHFENHMQAFRHFQVFNM
;
A
#
# COMPACT_ATOMS: atom_id res chain seq x y z
N MET A 1 12.12 -22.80 46.87
CA MET A 1 12.18 -23.83 45.82
C MET A 1 10.84 -24.55 45.79
N ASN A 2 10.45 -25.03 44.60
CA ASN A 2 9.14 -25.51 44.13
C ASN A 2 8.25 -24.37 43.61
N GLU A 3 8.58 -23.80 42.44
CA GLU A 3 8.24 -24.28 41.07
C GLU A 3 6.74 -24.23 40.77
N TYR A 4 6.26 -23.03 40.42
CA TYR A 4 5.03 -22.89 39.66
C TYR A 4 5.37 -22.88 38.17
N PHE A 5 5.11 -24.03 37.54
CA PHE A 5 5.18 -24.25 36.11
C PHE A 5 4.16 -23.35 35.40
N GLN A 6 4.63 -22.36 34.64
CA GLN A 6 3.78 -21.51 33.78
C GLN A 6 3.63 -22.19 32.40
N PRO A 7 2.41 -22.44 31.90
CA PRO A 7 2.22 -22.99 30.55
C PRO A 7 2.57 -21.98 29.46
N ALA A 8 3.23 -22.47 28.40
CA ALA A 8 3.85 -21.70 27.32
C ALA A 8 2.88 -21.09 26.28
N TRP A 9 1.81 -20.42 26.70
CA TRP A 9 0.81 -19.85 25.77
C TRP A 9 0.29 -18.46 26.14
N SER A 10 1.02 -17.66 26.91
CA SER A 10 0.76 -16.21 26.98
C SER A 10 1.43 -15.50 25.80
N ILE A 11 0.93 -15.76 24.58
CA ILE A 11 1.11 -14.81 23.49
C ILE A 11 0.35 -13.56 23.92
N SER A 12 1.09 -12.61 24.50
CA SER A 12 0.65 -11.23 24.63
C SER A 12 0.43 -10.71 23.22
N ILE A 13 -0.79 -10.91 22.71
CA ILE A 13 -1.28 -10.17 21.56
C ILE A 13 -1.33 -8.72 22.02
N TYR A 14 -0.22 -8.02 21.82
CA TYR A 14 -0.26 -6.61 21.50
C TYR A 14 -1.10 -6.51 20.25
N THR A 15 -2.43 -6.49 20.42
CA THR A 15 -3.32 -5.88 19.45
C THR A 15 -2.86 -4.43 19.39
N ALA A 16 -1.92 -4.18 18.48
CA ALA A 16 -1.61 -2.84 18.03
C ALA A 16 -2.95 -2.21 17.73
N TYR A 17 -3.27 -1.16 18.46
CA TYR A 17 -4.45 -0.36 18.27
C TYR A 17 -4.40 0.13 16.82
N ILE A 18 -5.12 -0.55 15.92
CA ILE A 18 -5.27 -0.09 14.54
C ILE A 18 -6.17 1.14 14.67
N PRO A 19 -5.69 2.36 14.38
CA PRO A 19 -6.55 3.53 14.42
C PRO A 19 -7.65 3.32 13.37
N THR A 20 -8.89 3.13 13.85
CA THR A 20 -10.08 3.19 13.01
C THR A 20 -10.16 4.58 12.38
N SER A 21 -10.21 4.60 11.04
CA SER A 21 -10.21 5.78 10.17
C SER A 21 -8.90 6.58 10.20
N MET A 22 -8.02 6.37 9.21
CA MET A 22 -6.88 7.27 9.02
C MET A 22 -7.29 8.61 8.38
N ASN A 23 -8.50 8.78 7.85
CA ASN A 23 -9.01 10.05 7.33
C ASN A 23 -10.51 9.97 7.05
N ASP A 24 -11.31 10.81 7.72
CA ASP A 24 -12.76 10.91 7.49
C ASP A 24 -13.12 11.64 6.19
N THR A 25 -12.14 12.28 5.54
CA THR A 25 -12.34 12.95 4.26
C THR A 25 -12.48 11.91 3.14
N PRO A 26 -13.50 11.97 2.28
CA PRO A 26 -13.61 11.06 1.15
C PRO A 26 -12.50 11.32 0.13
N ILE A 27 -12.03 10.26 -0.52
CA ILE A 27 -11.01 10.36 -1.58
C ILE A 27 -11.62 11.04 -2.81
N GLN A 28 -10.99 12.12 -3.27
CA GLN A 28 -11.53 12.96 -4.37
C GLN A 28 -10.81 12.77 -5.70
N SER A 29 -9.61 12.16 -5.72
CA SER A 29 -8.80 11.98 -6.94
C SER A 29 -7.87 10.78 -6.83
N GLU A 30 -7.30 10.34 -7.97
CA GLU A 30 -6.26 9.29 -8.01
C GLU A 30 -4.99 9.72 -7.27
N GLU A 31 -4.60 10.99 -7.36
CA GLU A 31 -3.48 11.54 -6.60
C GLU A 31 -3.72 11.44 -5.09
N ASP A 32 -4.93 11.79 -4.65
CA ASP A 32 -5.31 11.74 -3.23
C ASP A 32 -5.29 10.28 -2.72
N LEU A 33 -5.80 9.34 -3.53
CA LEU A 33 -5.69 7.90 -3.27
C LEU A 33 -4.22 7.46 -3.14
N TYR A 34 -3.39 7.81 -4.11
CA TYR A 34 -1.98 7.45 -4.13
C TYR A 34 -1.23 7.96 -2.90
N ASN A 35 -1.47 9.23 -2.53
CA ASN A 35 -0.87 9.85 -1.37
C ASN A 35 -1.30 9.15 -0.07
N ARG A 36 -2.58 8.78 0.07
CA ARG A 36 -3.04 8.02 1.24
C ARG A 36 -2.45 6.64 1.34
N ILE A 37 -2.30 5.93 0.22
CA ILE A 37 -1.63 4.63 0.18
C ILE A 37 -0.15 4.79 0.61
N ASN A 38 0.51 5.86 0.15
CA ASN A 38 1.89 6.15 0.55
C ASN A 38 2.00 6.47 2.06
N GLU A 39 1.05 7.22 2.62
CA GLU A 39 0.99 7.46 4.07
C GLU A 39 0.73 6.16 4.85
N TYR A 40 -0.18 5.32 4.38
CA TYR A 40 -0.43 3.99 4.96
C TYR A 40 0.85 3.12 4.94
N ARG A 41 1.59 3.11 3.83
CA ARG A 41 2.90 2.44 3.77
C ARG A 41 3.87 2.96 4.83
N LYS A 42 3.93 4.28 5.04
CA LYS A 42 4.79 4.90 6.06
C LYS A 42 4.36 4.49 7.47
N THR A 43 3.07 4.34 7.75
CA THR A 43 2.60 3.89 9.08
C THR A 43 2.99 2.45 9.37
N LEU A 44 2.97 1.58 8.35
CA LEU A 44 3.48 0.21 8.43
C LEU A 44 5.01 0.11 8.47
N ARG A 45 5.73 1.23 8.24
CA ARG A 45 7.20 1.30 8.20
C ARG A 45 7.83 0.33 7.20
N THR A 46 7.19 0.12 6.05
CA THR A 46 7.67 -0.76 4.98
C THR A 46 8.15 0.02 3.75
N GLY A 47 9.08 -0.55 3.00
CA GLY A 47 9.55 0.00 1.72
C GLY A 47 8.59 -0.27 0.55
N ALA A 48 7.76 -1.31 0.66
CA ALA A 48 6.81 -1.72 -0.37
C ALA A 48 5.55 -2.32 0.25
N LEU A 49 4.42 -2.10 -0.41
CA LEU A 49 3.14 -2.76 -0.09
C LEU A 49 2.92 -3.95 -1.02
N THR A 50 2.10 -4.89 -0.59
CA THR A 50 1.76 -6.11 -1.33
C THR A 50 0.25 -6.17 -1.58
N SER A 51 -0.18 -7.16 -2.36
CA SER A 51 -1.62 -7.41 -2.55
C SER A 51 -2.36 -7.74 -1.26
N LEU A 52 -1.66 -8.21 -0.22
CA LEU A 52 -2.25 -8.50 1.09
C LEU A 52 -2.66 -7.23 1.84
N ASP A 53 -1.99 -6.12 1.54
CA ASP A 53 -2.21 -4.83 2.19
C ASP A 53 -3.42 -4.07 1.60
N VAL A 54 -3.94 -4.51 0.45
CA VAL A 54 -5.08 -3.87 -0.24
C VAL A 54 -6.31 -3.84 0.64
N GLN A 55 -6.69 -5.00 1.18
CA GLN A 55 -7.91 -5.11 1.99
C GLN A 55 -7.79 -4.31 3.28
N SER A 56 -6.64 -4.42 3.95
CA SER A 56 -6.36 -3.67 5.18
C SER A 56 -6.32 -2.15 4.93
N PHE A 57 -5.84 -1.70 3.78
CA PHE A 57 -5.94 -0.28 3.42
C PHE A 57 -7.40 0.15 3.22
N ILE A 58 -8.20 -0.61 2.47
CA ILE A 58 -9.61 -0.27 2.20
C ILE A 58 -10.41 -0.14 3.50
N GLU A 59 -10.19 -1.04 4.46
CA GLU A 59 -10.84 -1.01 5.78
C GLU A 59 -10.51 0.23 6.61
N THR A 60 -9.42 0.95 6.29
CA THR A 60 -9.05 2.21 6.95
C THR A 60 -9.69 3.45 6.33
N GLN A 61 -10.36 3.30 5.18
CA GLN A 61 -10.97 4.41 4.43
C GLN A 61 -12.47 4.47 4.67
N SER A 62 -13.02 5.68 4.69
CA SER A 62 -14.47 5.93 4.78
C SER A 62 -15.20 5.77 3.45
N THR A 63 -14.46 5.62 2.34
CA THR A 63 -14.98 5.54 0.98
C THR A 63 -14.90 4.10 0.47
N ASP A 64 -15.94 3.64 -0.22
CA ASP A 64 -15.90 2.36 -0.94
C ASP A 64 -14.89 2.45 -2.09
N LEU A 65 -13.79 1.72 -1.94
CA LEU A 65 -12.72 1.65 -2.93
C LEU A 65 -12.72 0.28 -3.61
N LEU A 66 -12.51 0.28 -4.92
CA LEU A 66 -12.32 -0.96 -5.68
C LEU A 66 -10.91 -1.51 -5.43
N PRO A 67 -10.77 -2.79 -5.01
CA PRO A 67 -9.46 -3.41 -4.75
C PRO A 67 -8.48 -3.30 -5.91
N ASP A 68 -8.95 -3.45 -7.15
CA ASP A 68 -8.12 -3.38 -8.35
C ASP A 68 -7.49 -2.00 -8.55
N ILE A 69 -8.22 -0.93 -8.20
CA ILE A 69 -7.71 0.44 -8.29
C ILE A 69 -6.63 0.66 -7.23
N VAL A 70 -6.85 0.19 -6.00
CA VAL A 70 -5.85 0.28 -4.92
C VAL A 70 -4.59 -0.49 -5.30
N LEU A 71 -4.75 -1.72 -5.80
CA LEU A 71 -3.64 -2.57 -6.22
C LEU A 71 -2.82 -1.92 -7.35
N LYS A 72 -3.48 -1.32 -8.35
CA LYS A 72 -2.81 -0.55 -9.42
C LYS A 72 -1.88 0.53 -8.83
N HIS A 73 -2.35 1.31 -7.86
CA HIS A 73 -1.57 2.38 -7.24
C HIS A 73 -0.45 1.84 -6.34
N ILE A 74 -0.64 0.69 -5.69
CA ILE A 74 0.42 -0.02 -4.96
C ILE A 74 1.55 -0.45 -5.91
N ILE A 75 1.19 -1.08 -7.02
CA ILE A 75 2.18 -1.54 -8.02
C ILE A 75 2.95 -0.33 -8.58
N LEU A 76 2.23 0.75 -8.90
CA LEU A 76 2.81 1.99 -9.38
C LEU A 76 3.81 2.58 -8.37
N GLY A 77 3.40 2.71 -7.10
CA GLY A 77 4.24 3.26 -6.04
C GLY A 77 5.47 2.41 -5.77
N ASN A 78 5.32 1.09 -5.74
CA ASN A 78 6.44 0.15 -5.59
C ASN A 78 7.44 0.25 -6.74
N ALA A 79 6.96 0.31 -7.99
CA ALA A 79 7.82 0.40 -9.17
C ALA A 79 8.60 1.72 -9.21
N CYS A 80 8.00 2.80 -8.70
CA CYS A 80 8.58 4.15 -8.75
C CYS A 80 9.28 4.57 -7.44
N GLY A 81 9.42 3.66 -6.47
CA GLY A 81 10.10 3.95 -5.20
C GLY A 81 9.36 4.96 -4.31
N TRP A 82 8.05 5.12 -4.48
CA TRP A 82 7.18 6.00 -3.69
C TRP A 82 7.62 7.49 -3.68
N GLY A 83 7.54 8.14 -4.85
CA GLY A 83 7.69 9.60 -5.04
C GLY A 83 6.34 10.36 -5.03
N SER A 84 6.28 11.54 -5.65
CA SER A 84 5.00 12.20 -5.94
C SER A 84 4.20 11.42 -6.98
N TYR A 85 2.88 11.62 -7.02
CA TYR A 85 2.02 10.97 -8.00
C TYR A 85 2.46 11.29 -9.44
N ASP A 86 2.80 12.54 -9.73
CA ASP A 86 3.29 12.96 -11.05
C ASP A 86 4.55 12.20 -11.48
N ILE A 87 5.52 12.06 -10.57
CA ILE A 87 6.75 11.32 -10.84
C ILE A 87 6.43 9.85 -11.11
N ALA A 88 5.51 9.26 -10.33
CA ALA A 88 5.11 7.88 -10.52
C ALA A 88 4.43 7.67 -11.88
N CYS A 89 3.54 8.58 -12.28
CA CYS A 89 2.90 8.59 -13.59
C CYS A 89 3.91 8.76 -14.73
N GLU A 90 4.85 9.71 -14.62
CA GLU A 90 5.91 9.92 -15.61
C GLU A 90 6.78 8.65 -15.77
N HIS A 91 7.18 8.02 -14.66
CA HIS A 91 7.92 6.76 -14.69
C HIS A 91 7.12 5.64 -15.37
N PHE A 92 5.83 5.54 -15.09
CA PHE A 92 4.96 4.55 -15.73
C PHE A 92 4.82 4.79 -17.23
N GLU A 93 4.61 6.03 -17.66
CA GLU A 93 4.53 6.39 -19.08
C GLU A 93 5.84 6.10 -19.82
N ASN A 94 6.98 6.48 -19.24
CA ASN A 94 8.30 6.19 -19.78
C ASN A 94 8.53 4.67 -19.90
N HIS A 95 8.09 3.90 -18.91
CA HIS A 95 8.22 2.44 -18.94
C HIS A 95 7.36 1.83 -20.06
N MET A 96 6.12 2.29 -20.22
CA MET A 96 5.23 1.87 -21.31
C MET A 96 5.78 2.25 -22.69
N GLN A 97 6.37 3.44 -22.83
CA GLN A 97 7.02 3.87 -24.08
C GLN A 97 8.27 3.03 -24.41
N ALA A 98 9.10 2.71 -23.42
CA ALA A 98 10.27 1.86 -23.59
C ALA A 98 9.89 0.42 -24.03
N PHE A 99 8.85 -0.15 -23.42
CA PHE A 99 8.32 -1.47 -23.81
C PHE A 99 7.78 -1.48 -25.24
N ARG A 100 7.04 -0.44 -25.64
CA ARG A 100 6.56 -0.31 -27.03
C ARG A 100 7.71 -0.22 -28.03
N HIS A 101 8.75 0.55 -27.73
CA HIS A 101 9.94 0.61 -28.58
C HIS A 101 10.62 -0.76 -28.70
N PHE A 102 10.75 -1.51 -27.60
CA PHE A 102 11.34 -2.85 -27.63
C PHE A 102 10.58 -3.84 -28.52
N GLN A 103 9.24 -3.74 -28.58
CA GLN A 103 8.43 -4.58 -29.47
C GLN A 103 8.60 -4.21 -30.96
N VAL A 104 8.89 -2.94 -31.28
CA VAL A 104 9.12 -2.50 -32.66
C VAL A 104 10.47 -2.98 -33.21
N PHE A 105 11.50 -3.13 -32.35
CA PHE A 105 12.82 -3.62 -32.77
C PHE A 105 12.95 -5.16 -32.84
N ASN A 106 11.91 -5.89 -32.43
CA ASN A 106 11.86 -7.36 -32.49
C ASN A 106 11.00 -7.90 -33.65
N MET A 107 10.71 -7.07 -34.67
CA MET A 107 10.03 -7.48 -35.92
C MET A 107 11.01 -7.67 -37.07
#